data_AF-A0A4U6CQU3-F1
#
_entry.id   AF-A0A4U6CQU3-F1
#
_cell.length_a   1.000
_cell.length_b   1.000
_cell.length_c   1.000
_cell.angle_alpha   90.00
_cell.angle_beta   90.00
_cell.angle_gamma   90.00
#
_symmetry.space_group_name_H-M   'P 1'
#
loop_
_entity.id
_entity.type
_entity.pdbx_description
1 polymer ?
#
loop_
_entity_poly.entity_id
_entity_poly.type
_entity_poly.pdbx_seq_one_letter_code
_entity_poly.pdbx_strand_id
1 'polypeptide(L)'
;MIRYDTTKWLTHFIHQENKDLSGDEFFEEILSIIRNGNQNTPFLILKQILTDGYLRCSWSERSGKRTIYGLRPAICFTEMPLGAIAEYVKQRDKKYVSEYGIAFLKEELFRAGARPVIYGLTSDPKEASEGDEFFRDGFRNLSSASGIGPSEQYRYVSTNLGGNLNPIDWTHEREWRWIDNLDWLEDFLIQGLPFSIKRSSYTFSKVIIMVKTSKEKEELTNLLKQLPDQESAAGGQLQHSQVKCEKIKILESSIWEKALSENETVKLEDLEELGYV
;
A
#
# COMPACT_ATOMS: atom_id res chain seq x y z
N MET A 1 16.95 -12.59 19.66
CA MET A 1 15.66 -13.25 19.95
C MET A 1 14.95 -13.48 18.63
N ILE A 2 14.56 -14.71 18.32
CA ILE A 2 13.84 -15.04 17.08
C ILE A 2 12.34 -14.83 17.35
N ARG A 3 11.68 -13.98 16.56
CA ARG A 3 10.24 -13.68 16.64
C ARG A 3 9.56 -14.20 15.38
N TYR A 4 8.81 -15.29 15.46
CA TYR A 4 8.16 -15.92 14.31
C TYR A 4 6.94 -15.15 13.79
N ASP A 5 6.40 -14.28 14.64
CA ASP A 5 5.18 -13.49 14.42
C ASP A 5 5.41 -12.13 13.76
N THR A 6 6.68 -11.75 13.55
CA THR A 6 7.09 -10.45 12.97
C THR A 6 7.96 -10.64 11.75
N THR A 7 7.96 -9.66 10.85
CA THR A 7 8.81 -9.64 9.66
C THR A 7 9.50 -8.28 9.51
N LYS A 8 10.61 -8.27 8.76
CA LYS A 8 11.28 -7.04 8.33
C LYS A 8 10.51 -6.31 7.22
N TRP A 9 9.46 -6.91 6.67
CA TRP A 9 8.74 -6.42 5.51
C TRP A 9 7.37 -5.84 5.86
N LEU A 10 6.97 -4.80 5.13
CA LEU A 10 5.61 -4.27 5.12
C LEU A 10 5.03 -4.45 3.72
N THR A 11 3.84 -5.03 3.65
CA THR A 11 3.18 -5.40 2.41
C THR A 11 1.96 -4.52 2.16
N HIS A 12 1.88 -3.92 0.98
CA HIS A 12 0.64 -3.36 0.44
C HIS A 12 0.01 -4.38 -0.51
N PHE A 13 -1.23 -4.79 -0.25
CA PHE A 13 -1.96 -5.73 -1.11
C PHE A 13 -2.71 -4.99 -2.21
N ILE A 14 -2.77 -5.59 -3.40
CA ILE A 14 -3.52 -5.02 -4.51
C ILE A 14 -4.98 -5.48 -4.46
N HIS A 15 -5.92 -4.55 -4.54
CA HIS A 15 -7.36 -4.83 -4.47
C HIS A 15 -8.03 -4.84 -5.85
N GLN A 16 -9.06 -5.67 -6.05
CA GLN A 16 -9.78 -5.78 -7.33
C GLN A 16 -10.71 -4.58 -7.59
N GLU A 17 -11.44 -4.11 -6.57
CA GLU A 17 -12.22 -2.87 -6.64
C GLU A 17 -11.32 -1.70 -6.31
N ASN A 18 -10.50 -1.27 -7.25
CA ASN A 18 -9.46 -0.33 -6.89
C ASN A 18 -9.95 1.13 -6.82
N LYS A 19 -9.95 1.68 -5.60
CA LYS A 19 -10.02 3.13 -5.32
C LYS A 19 -8.64 3.80 -5.33
N ASP A 20 -7.55 3.07 -5.55
CA ASP A 20 -6.19 3.63 -5.67
C ASP A 20 -5.99 4.45 -6.97
N LEU A 21 -7.00 4.49 -7.83
CA LEU A 21 -7.04 5.36 -9.02
C LEU A 21 -8.03 6.52 -8.88
N SER A 22 -8.87 6.53 -7.83
CA SER A 22 -9.88 7.57 -7.64
C SER A 22 -9.28 8.82 -6.98
N GLY A 23 -8.58 9.61 -7.78
CA GLY A 23 -8.06 10.93 -7.41
C GLY A 23 -8.65 12.10 -8.21
N ASP A 24 -9.18 11.85 -9.41
CA ASP A 24 -9.73 12.86 -10.31
C ASP A 24 -10.85 12.26 -11.17
N GLU A 25 -12.06 12.82 -11.12
CA GLU A 25 -13.19 12.39 -11.98
C GLU A 25 -12.83 12.41 -13.48
N PHE A 26 -11.98 13.36 -13.88
CA PHE A 26 -11.48 13.49 -15.25
C PHE A 26 -10.50 12.36 -15.63
N PHE A 27 -9.63 11.94 -14.71
CA PHE A 27 -8.74 10.79 -14.92
C PHE A 27 -9.52 9.48 -14.93
N GLU A 28 -10.56 9.35 -14.11
CA GLU A 28 -11.45 8.19 -14.12
C GLU A 28 -12.23 8.08 -15.44
N GLU A 29 -12.61 9.20 -16.06
CA GLU A 29 -13.24 9.20 -17.38
C GLU A 29 -12.27 8.74 -18.48
N ILE A 30 -11.02 9.24 -18.50
CA ILE A 30 -9.97 8.78 -19.42
C ILE A 30 -9.60 7.31 -19.17
N LEU A 31 -9.46 6.91 -17.91
CA LEU A 31 -9.20 5.53 -17.54
C LEU A 31 -10.38 4.65 -17.93
N SER A 32 -11.63 5.09 -17.80
CA SER A 32 -12.80 4.33 -18.26
C SER A 32 -12.78 4.08 -19.77
N ILE A 33 -12.34 5.06 -20.56
CA ILE A 33 -12.19 4.95 -22.02
C ILE A 33 -11.07 3.95 -22.38
N ILE A 34 -9.96 3.95 -21.64
CA ILE A 34 -8.88 2.96 -21.80
C ILE A 34 -9.31 1.56 -21.29
N ARG A 35 -10.11 1.51 -20.22
CA ARG A 35 -10.62 0.29 -19.55
C ARG A 35 -11.75 -0.41 -20.32
N ASN A 36 -12.39 0.24 -21.29
CA ASN A 36 -13.51 -0.32 -22.08
C ASN A 36 -13.15 -1.54 -22.96
N GLY A 37 -11.93 -2.09 -22.85
CA GLY A 37 -11.52 -3.35 -23.48
C GLY A 37 -11.25 -4.53 -22.54
N ASN A 38 -11.00 -4.34 -21.23
CA ASN A 38 -10.58 -5.41 -20.32
C ASN A 38 -11.05 -5.19 -18.88
N GLN A 39 -11.58 -6.22 -18.23
CA GLN A 39 -11.91 -6.18 -16.79
C GLN A 39 -10.64 -5.88 -15.96
N ASN A 40 -10.72 -4.92 -15.02
CA ASN A 40 -9.63 -4.60 -14.09
C ASN A 40 -9.32 -5.82 -13.21
N THR A 41 -8.21 -6.49 -13.48
CA THR A 41 -7.66 -7.53 -12.61
C THR A 41 -6.60 -6.92 -11.68
N PRO A 42 -6.40 -7.46 -10.47
CA PRO A 42 -5.30 -7.03 -9.59
C PRO A 42 -3.92 -7.03 -10.28
N PHE A 43 -3.70 -7.94 -11.23
CA PHE A 43 -2.48 -7.97 -12.03
C PHE A 43 -2.32 -6.74 -12.95
N LEU A 44 -3.40 -6.29 -13.61
CA LEU A 44 -3.35 -5.08 -14.45
C LEU A 44 -3.05 -3.82 -13.62
N ILE A 45 -3.61 -3.74 -12.42
CA ILE A 45 -3.33 -2.66 -11.48
C ILE A 45 -1.86 -2.68 -11.05
N LEU A 46 -1.34 -3.86 -10.69
CA LEU A 46 0.07 -4.02 -10.35
C LEU A 46 0.98 -3.57 -11.50
N LYS A 47 0.62 -3.95 -12.74
CA LYS A 47 1.32 -3.52 -13.95
C LYS A 47 1.28 -1.99 -14.12
N GLN A 48 0.15 -1.35 -13.85
CA GLN A 48 0.02 0.10 -13.87
C GLN A 48 0.91 0.75 -12.81
N ILE A 49 0.90 0.26 -11.57
CA ILE A 49 1.76 0.77 -10.48
C ILE A 49 3.24 0.70 -10.86
N LEU A 50 3.68 -0.39 -11.47
CA LEU A 50 5.07 -0.53 -11.92
C LEU A 50 5.40 0.41 -13.09
N THR A 51 4.44 0.62 -13.99
CA THR A 51 4.56 1.55 -15.12
C THR A 51 4.58 3.01 -14.67
N ASP A 52 3.82 3.35 -13.63
CA ASP A 52 3.80 4.68 -13.02
C ASP A 52 5.06 4.89 -12.15
N GLY A 53 5.52 3.84 -11.48
CA GLY A 53 6.71 3.83 -10.62
C GLY A 53 6.49 4.33 -9.20
N TYR A 54 5.23 4.46 -8.79
CA TYR A 54 4.82 4.87 -7.45
C TYR A 54 3.52 4.20 -7.01
N LEU A 55 3.35 4.04 -5.69
CA LEU A 55 2.09 3.62 -5.09
C LEU A 55 1.23 4.85 -4.78
N ARG A 56 -0.02 4.88 -5.26
CA ARG A 56 -0.93 6.01 -5.07
C ARG A 56 -1.55 6.01 -3.68
N CYS A 57 -1.70 7.18 -3.09
CA CYS A 57 -2.51 7.34 -1.89
C CYS A 57 -4.00 7.27 -2.25
N SER A 58 -4.80 6.60 -1.42
CA SER A 58 -6.24 6.52 -1.64
C SER A 58 -7.03 6.68 -0.35
N TRP A 59 -8.32 7.05 -0.51
CA TRP A 59 -9.27 7.00 0.58
C TRP A 59 -9.88 5.61 0.63
N SER A 60 -9.65 4.89 1.73
CA SER A 60 -10.48 3.73 2.04
C SER A 60 -11.87 4.23 2.44
N GLU A 61 -12.93 3.65 1.88
CA GLU A 61 -14.30 3.98 2.23
C GLU A 61 -15.16 2.73 2.40
N ARG A 62 -16.06 2.78 3.37
CA ARG A 62 -17.03 1.74 3.65
C ARG A 62 -18.41 2.36 3.75
N SER A 63 -19.34 1.86 2.94
CA SER A 63 -20.73 2.35 2.91
C SER A 63 -20.82 3.87 2.68
N GLY A 64 -20.01 4.41 1.76
CA GLY A 64 -19.97 5.84 1.43
C GLY A 64 -19.28 6.74 2.47
N LYS A 65 -18.62 6.16 3.49
CA LYS A 65 -17.86 6.91 4.50
C LYS A 65 -16.39 6.56 4.45
N ARG A 66 -15.52 7.58 4.42
CA ARG A 66 -14.06 7.41 4.55
C ARG A 66 -13.71 6.74 5.86
N THR A 67 -12.85 5.74 5.84
CA THR A 67 -12.37 5.03 7.05
C THR A 67 -11.04 5.59 7.56
N ILE A 68 -10.29 6.28 6.70
CA ILE A 68 -9.10 7.05 7.07
C ILE A 68 -9.56 8.44 7.54
N TYR A 69 -9.10 8.83 8.73
CA TYR A 69 -9.38 10.14 9.31
C TYR A 69 -8.31 11.16 8.91
N GLY A 70 -8.65 12.44 8.98
CA GLY A 70 -7.72 13.52 8.67
C GLY A 70 -7.89 14.08 7.26
N LEU A 71 -6.89 14.88 6.85
CA LEU A 71 -6.96 15.67 5.63
C LEU A 71 -6.33 15.00 4.41
N ARG A 72 -5.62 13.89 4.59
CA ARG A 72 -4.84 13.24 3.53
C ARG A 72 -5.20 11.76 3.40
N PRO A 73 -5.33 11.25 2.17
CA PRO A 73 -5.39 9.82 1.93
C PRO A 73 -4.07 9.16 2.31
N ALA A 74 -4.08 7.84 2.48
CA ALA A 74 -2.89 7.09 2.87
C ALA A 74 -2.73 5.81 2.04
N ILE A 75 -1.49 5.34 1.93
CA ILE A 75 -1.16 3.99 1.51
C ILE A 75 -1.11 3.13 2.76
N CYS A 76 -1.93 2.07 2.79
CA CYS A 76 -1.95 1.11 3.88
C CYS A 76 -1.00 -0.06 3.58
N PHE A 77 -0.21 -0.43 4.58
CA PHE A 77 0.65 -1.61 4.57
C PHE A 77 0.35 -2.47 5.79
N THR A 78 0.69 -3.74 5.72
CA THR A 78 0.60 -4.67 6.85
C THR A 78 1.95 -5.31 7.16
N GLU A 79 2.26 -5.43 8.45
CA GLU A 79 3.37 -6.28 8.90
C GLU A 79 2.85 -7.71 9.09
N MET A 80 2.91 -8.55 8.06
CA MET A 80 2.51 -9.96 8.15
C MET A 80 3.63 -10.89 7.69
N PRO A 81 4.04 -11.88 8.52
CA PRO A 81 4.82 -13.02 8.06
C PRO A 81 4.11 -13.77 6.93
N LEU A 82 4.87 -14.52 6.14
CA LEU A 82 4.37 -15.12 4.90
C LEU A 82 3.22 -16.12 5.14
N GLY A 83 3.28 -16.91 6.22
CA GLY A 83 2.19 -17.80 6.59
C GLY A 83 0.90 -17.06 6.94
N ALA A 84 1.02 -15.89 7.61
CA ALA A 84 -0.12 -15.04 7.88
C ALA A 84 -0.69 -14.42 6.59
N ILE A 85 0.15 -14.06 5.62
CA ILE A 85 -0.29 -13.61 4.29
C ILE A 85 -1.09 -14.72 3.59
N ALA A 86 -0.55 -15.94 3.54
CA ALA A 86 -1.21 -17.07 2.88
C ALA A 86 -2.57 -17.40 3.51
N GLU A 87 -2.66 -17.39 4.85
CA GLU A 87 -3.93 -17.58 5.54
C GLU A 87 -4.90 -16.41 5.34
N TYR A 88 -4.40 -15.16 5.39
CA TYR A 88 -5.20 -13.97 5.17
C TYR A 88 -5.85 -13.96 3.77
N VAL A 89 -5.09 -14.34 2.74
CA VAL A 89 -5.57 -14.48 1.36
C VAL A 89 -6.61 -15.60 1.21
N LYS A 90 -6.46 -16.74 1.92
CA LYS A 90 -7.44 -17.84 1.89
C LYS A 90 -8.75 -17.48 2.57
N GLN A 91 -8.69 -16.75 3.68
CA GLN A 91 -9.83 -16.48 4.56
C GLN A 91 -10.65 -15.26 4.11
N ARG A 92 -10.03 -14.29 3.44
CA ARG A 92 -10.72 -13.10 2.95
C ARG A 92 -11.37 -13.34 1.60
N ASP A 93 -12.49 -12.64 1.38
CA ASP A 93 -13.09 -12.54 0.06
C ASP A 93 -12.04 -11.94 -0.91
N LYS A 94 -11.82 -12.63 -2.04
CA LYS A 94 -10.84 -12.26 -3.08
C LYS A 94 -11.06 -10.85 -3.63
N LYS A 95 -12.26 -10.30 -3.42
CA LYS A 95 -12.61 -8.91 -3.67
C LYS A 95 -11.73 -7.92 -2.88
N TYR A 96 -11.40 -8.24 -1.62
CA TYR A 96 -10.71 -7.35 -0.68
C TYR A 96 -9.27 -7.72 -0.43
N VAL A 97 -8.78 -8.89 -0.84
CA VAL A 97 -7.35 -9.25 -0.71
C VAL A 97 -7.02 -10.14 -1.88
N SER A 98 -5.97 -9.78 -2.63
CA SER A 98 -5.46 -10.62 -3.70
C SER A 98 -4.09 -11.20 -3.33
N GLU A 99 -3.68 -12.24 -4.05
CA GLU A 99 -2.33 -12.83 -3.97
C GLU A 99 -1.23 -11.86 -4.44
N TYR A 100 -1.62 -10.68 -4.97
CA TYR A 100 -0.71 -9.66 -5.47
C TYR A 100 -0.43 -8.61 -4.40
N GLY A 101 0.81 -8.18 -4.33
CA GLY A 101 1.21 -7.13 -3.41
C GLY A 101 2.62 -6.63 -3.65
N ILE A 102 2.95 -5.55 -2.96
CA ILE A 102 4.24 -4.88 -3.05
C ILE A 102 4.77 -4.76 -1.63
N ALA A 103 5.93 -5.37 -1.37
CA ALA A 103 6.57 -5.35 -0.07
C ALA A 103 7.85 -4.51 -0.07
N PHE A 104 8.05 -3.77 1.01
CA PHE A 104 9.23 -2.96 1.26
C PHE A 104 9.80 -3.29 2.63
N LEU A 105 11.10 -3.03 2.82
CA LEU A 105 11.70 -3.10 4.14
C LEU A 105 11.09 -2.04 5.07
N LYS A 106 10.64 -2.49 6.24
CA LYS A 106 9.98 -1.69 7.28
C LYS A 106 10.80 -0.47 7.70
N GLU A 107 12.11 -0.65 7.86
CA GLU A 107 13.04 0.43 8.21
C GLU A 107 13.13 1.49 7.10
N GLU A 108 13.07 1.09 5.84
CA GLU A 108 13.15 1.99 4.70
C GLU A 108 11.85 2.77 4.53
N LEU A 109 10.70 2.11 4.66
CA LEU A 109 9.40 2.78 4.68
C LEU A 109 9.26 3.75 5.87
N PHE A 110 9.76 3.37 7.04
CA PHE A 110 9.77 4.29 8.19
C PHE A 110 10.59 5.55 7.90
N ARG A 111 11.77 5.41 7.28
CA ARG A 111 12.58 6.55 6.82
C ARG A 111 11.88 7.37 5.74
N ALA A 112 11.10 6.74 4.87
CA ALA A 112 10.27 7.42 3.87
C ALA A 112 9.04 8.13 4.47
N GLY A 113 8.75 7.95 5.76
CA GLY A 113 7.66 8.64 6.46
C GLY A 113 6.50 7.75 6.89
N ALA A 114 6.51 6.45 6.57
CA ALA A 114 5.46 5.54 7.01
C ALA A 114 5.48 5.37 8.53
N ARG A 115 4.32 5.22 9.15
CA ARG A 115 4.18 5.06 10.60
C ARG A 115 3.20 3.93 10.93
N PRO A 116 3.40 3.21 12.06
CA PRO A 116 2.40 2.29 12.56
C PRO A 116 1.13 3.06 12.95
N VAL A 117 -0.02 2.42 12.73
CA VAL A 117 -1.33 2.94 13.11
C VAL A 117 -1.49 2.99 14.64
N ILE A 118 -2.53 3.71 15.08
CA ILE A 118 -2.97 3.82 16.47
C ILE A 118 -4.32 3.11 16.58
N TYR A 119 -4.33 1.99 17.31
CA TYR A 119 -5.51 1.17 17.50
C TYR A 119 -6.33 1.65 18.70
N GLY A 120 -7.44 2.32 18.42
CA GLY A 120 -8.28 2.90 19.46
C GLY A 120 -7.62 4.06 20.20
N LEU A 121 -8.40 4.70 21.05
CA LEU A 121 -7.97 5.74 21.98
C LEU A 121 -8.45 5.36 23.38
N THR A 122 -7.83 5.92 24.42
CA THR A 122 -8.28 5.68 25.80
C THR A 122 -9.71 6.19 26.02
N SER A 123 -10.06 7.30 25.38
CA SER A 123 -11.42 7.84 25.36
C SER A 123 -12.16 7.40 24.10
N ASP A 124 -13.49 7.37 24.16
CA ASP A 124 -14.31 7.12 22.98
C ASP A 124 -13.98 8.16 21.89
N PRO A 125 -13.63 7.71 20.67
CA PRO A 125 -13.33 8.59 19.55
C PRO A 125 -14.58 9.40 19.18
N LYS A 126 -14.46 10.72 19.12
CA LYS A 126 -15.54 11.59 18.66
C LYS A 126 -15.13 12.23 17.34
N GLU A 127 -16.04 12.23 16.37
CA GLU A 127 -15.83 12.96 15.12
C GLU A 127 -15.99 14.46 15.38
N ALA A 128 -15.22 15.27 14.66
CA ALA A 128 -15.36 16.72 14.70
C ALA A 128 -16.71 17.12 14.09
N SER A 129 -17.37 18.11 14.69
CA SER A 129 -18.62 18.69 14.22
C SER A 129 -18.50 20.21 14.12
N GLU A 130 -19.49 20.88 13.52
CA GLU A 130 -19.53 22.35 13.46
C GLU A 130 -19.23 22.98 14.84
N GLY A 131 -18.28 23.92 14.88
CA GLY A 131 -17.77 24.53 16.10
C GLY A 131 -16.52 23.87 16.72
N ASP A 132 -16.12 22.67 16.28
CA ASP A 132 -14.85 22.04 16.69
C ASP A 132 -13.66 22.59 15.89
N GLU A 133 -12.51 22.78 16.53
CA GLU A 133 -11.29 23.31 15.91
C GLU A 133 -10.83 22.48 14.70
N PHE A 134 -11.03 21.16 14.75
CA PHE A 134 -10.62 20.22 13.71
C PHE A 134 -11.73 19.94 12.70
N PHE A 135 -12.90 20.59 12.83
CA PHE A 135 -13.94 20.52 11.81
C PHE A 135 -13.43 21.18 10.52
N ARG A 136 -13.43 20.41 9.43
CA ARG A 136 -13.05 20.85 8.10
C ARG A 136 -14.08 20.28 7.14
N ASP A 137 -14.70 21.16 6.38
CA ASP A 137 -15.79 20.78 5.49
C ASP A 137 -15.36 19.67 4.52
N GLY A 138 -16.20 18.65 4.36
CA GLY A 138 -15.92 17.47 3.52
C GLY A 138 -14.87 16.47 4.02
N PHE A 139 -14.20 16.70 5.16
CA PHE A 139 -13.23 15.75 5.73
C PHE A 139 -13.76 15.07 7.00
N ARG A 140 -13.48 13.78 7.13
CA ARG A 140 -13.79 13.01 8.33
C ARG A 140 -12.64 13.15 9.32
N ASN A 141 -12.77 14.07 10.27
CA ASN A 141 -11.76 14.31 11.30
C ASN A 141 -12.26 13.84 12.66
N LEU A 142 -11.33 13.45 13.53
CA LEU A 142 -11.58 13.34 14.96
C LEU A 142 -11.61 14.74 15.58
N SER A 143 -12.45 14.93 16.59
CA SER A 143 -12.58 16.16 17.36
C SER A 143 -11.27 16.51 18.05
N SER A 144 -11.04 17.80 18.24
CA SER A 144 -9.97 18.36 19.08
C SER A 144 -9.85 17.72 20.47
N ALA A 145 -10.97 17.26 21.03
CA ALA A 145 -11.02 16.56 22.32
C ALA A 145 -10.48 15.12 22.29
N SER A 146 -10.21 14.54 21.12
CA SER A 146 -9.78 13.13 20.98
C SER A 146 -8.30 12.92 21.33
N GLY A 147 -7.53 13.98 21.60
CA GLY A 147 -6.13 13.89 22.00
C GLY A 147 -5.15 13.49 20.89
N ILE A 148 -5.61 13.43 19.63
CA ILE A 148 -4.78 13.17 18.45
C ILE A 148 -4.85 14.37 17.49
N GLY A 149 -3.69 14.98 17.24
CA GLY A 149 -3.59 16.17 16.39
C GLY A 149 -3.89 15.85 14.91
N PRO A 150 -4.32 16.84 14.11
CA PRO A 150 -4.75 16.62 12.71
C PRO A 150 -3.71 15.94 11.83
N SER A 151 -2.43 16.19 12.08
CA SER A 151 -1.31 15.59 11.34
C SER A 151 -1.17 14.08 11.60
N GLU A 152 -1.73 13.55 12.68
CA GLU A 152 -1.60 12.15 13.08
C GLU A 152 -2.90 11.35 12.88
N GLN A 153 -4.03 12.01 12.61
CA GLN A 153 -5.34 11.35 12.52
C GLN A 153 -5.40 10.26 11.44
N TYR A 154 -4.59 10.37 10.39
CA TYR A 154 -4.47 9.32 9.37
C TYR A 154 -4.02 7.99 9.96
N ARG A 155 -3.35 7.97 11.12
CA ARG A 155 -2.90 6.75 11.79
C ARG A 155 -4.01 6.08 12.59
N TYR A 156 -5.10 6.77 12.89
CA TYR A 156 -6.14 6.21 13.73
C TYR A 156 -6.93 5.10 13.00
N VAL A 157 -7.11 3.98 13.68
CA VAL A 157 -7.92 2.83 13.24
C VAL A 157 -8.98 2.54 14.29
N SER A 158 -10.25 2.66 13.90
CA SER A 158 -11.40 2.36 14.76
C SER A 158 -11.32 0.93 15.30
N THR A 159 -11.16 0.80 16.61
CA THR A 159 -10.99 -0.49 17.30
C THR A 159 -12.01 -0.57 18.44
N ASN A 160 -12.75 -1.67 18.54
CA ASN A 160 -13.73 -1.89 19.60
C ASN A 160 -13.79 -3.39 19.94
N LEU A 161 -12.86 -3.84 20.79
CA LEU A 161 -12.78 -5.25 21.19
C LEU A 161 -13.89 -5.66 22.16
N GLY A 162 -14.46 -4.70 22.91
CA GLY A 162 -15.52 -4.94 23.90
C GLY A 162 -16.95 -4.86 23.35
N GLY A 163 -17.12 -4.72 22.03
CA GLY A 163 -18.43 -4.57 21.41
C GLY A 163 -19.25 -5.87 21.44
N ASN A 164 -20.36 -5.89 22.20
CA ASN A 164 -21.19 -7.10 22.39
C ASN A 164 -21.84 -7.65 21.10
N LEU A 165 -22.07 -6.81 20.08
CA LEU A 165 -22.78 -7.20 18.85
C LEU A 165 -21.89 -7.25 17.61
N ASN A 166 -20.81 -6.48 17.58
CA ASN A 166 -19.88 -6.39 16.46
C ASN A 166 -18.50 -5.94 16.98
N PRO A 167 -17.71 -6.83 17.58
CA PRO A 167 -16.35 -6.50 17.96
C PRO A 167 -15.55 -6.15 16.71
N ILE A 168 -14.83 -5.03 16.77
CA ILE A 168 -13.98 -4.53 15.69
C ILE A 168 -12.53 -4.71 16.12
N ASP A 169 -11.86 -5.72 15.58
CA ASP A 169 -10.45 -6.00 15.83
C ASP A 169 -9.65 -5.92 14.53
N TRP A 170 -8.81 -4.90 14.41
CA TRP A 170 -7.85 -4.74 13.31
C TRP A 170 -6.39 -4.92 13.78
N THR A 171 -6.17 -5.26 15.05
CA THR A 171 -4.83 -5.31 15.65
C THR A 171 -3.96 -6.41 15.02
N HIS A 172 -4.61 -7.46 14.53
CA HIS A 172 -3.97 -8.55 13.79
C HIS A 172 -3.33 -8.09 12.47
N GLU A 173 -3.81 -6.98 11.87
CA GLU A 173 -3.24 -6.46 10.63
C GLU A 173 -1.92 -5.74 10.83
N ARG A 174 -1.56 -5.34 12.07
CA ARG A 174 -0.34 -4.58 12.38
C ARG A 174 -0.06 -3.52 11.29
N GLU A 175 -1.07 -2.68 11.06
CA GLU A 175 -1.15 -1.79 9.92
C GLU A 175 -0.15 -0.64 10.06
N TRP A 176 0.39 -0.23 8.92
CA TRP A 176 1.23 0.94 8.76
C TRP A 176 0.62 1.82 7.69
N ARG A 177 0.75 3.14 7.84
CA ARG A 177 0.27 4.10 6.85
C ARG A 177 1.37 5.04 6.42
N TRP A 178 1.41 5.33 5.13
CA TRP A 178 2.18 6.41 4.55
C TRP A 178 1.21 7.43 3.96
N ILE A 179 1.42 8.71 4.22
CA ILE A 179 0.64 9.79 3.61
C ILE A 179 1.53 10.59 2.68
N ASP A 180 0.90 11.19 1.66
CA ASP A 180 1.62 12.08 0.79
C ASP A 180 2.13 13.31 1.57
N ASN A 181 3.44 13.45 1.59
CA ASN A 181 4.19 14.55 2.19
C ASN A 181 5.13 15.20 1.17
N LEU A 182 4.99 14.89 -0.12
CA LEU A 182 5.79 15.48 -1.19
C LEU A 182 5.43 16.96 -1.36
N ASP A 183 6.42 17.73 -1.83
CA ASP A 183 6.20 19.13 -2.17
C ASP A 183 5.44 19.21 -3.50
N TRP A 184 4.16 19.58 -3.41
CA TRP A 184 3.25 19.65 -4.55
C TRP A 184 3.74 20.62 -5.65
N LEU A 185 4.62 21.57 -5.33
CA LEU A 185 5.22 22.48 -6.31
C LEU A 185 6.32 21.82 -7.15
N GLU A 186 7.06 20.86 -6.60
CA GLU A 186 8.16 20.17 -7.29
C GLU A 186 7.69 18.82 -7.90
N ASP A 187 6.71 18.18 -7.26
CA ASP A 187 6.28 16.81 -7.54
C ASP A 187 4.86 16.70 -8.11
N PHE A 188 4.32 17.75 -8.75
CA PHE A 188 2.93 17.82 -9.28
C PHE A 188 2.43 16.59 -10.06
N LEU A 189 3.32 15.75 -10.60
CA LEU A 189 3.00 14.53 -11.34
C LEU A 189 3.01 13.22 -10.50
N ILE A 190 3.46 13.24 -9.25
CA ILE A 190 3.53 12.07 -8.36
C ILE A 190 2.55 12.28 -7.21
N GLN A 191 1.52 11.43 -7.15
CA GLN A 191 0.47 11.48 -6.11
C GLN A 191 0.58 10.26 -5.20
N GLY A 192 1.75 10.04 -4.61
CA GLY A 192 2.02 8.80 -3.90
C GLY A 192 3.48 8.55 -3.53
N LEU A 193 3.80 7.31 -3.16
CA LEU A 193 5.14 6.88 -2.75
C LEU A 193 5.94 6.37 -3.96
N PRO A 194 6.89 7.15 -4.50
CA PRO A 194 7.70 6.73 -5.63
C PRO A 194 8.82 5.78 -5.21
N PHE A 195 8.92 4.65 -5.91
CA PHE A 195 9.91 3.62 -5.62
C PHE A 195 10.82 3.26 -6.80
N SER A 196 10.41 3.51 -8.04
CA SER A 196 11.26 3.31 -9.24
C SER A 196 11.57 4.57 -10.03
N ILE A 197 10.93 5.70 -9.69
CA ILE A 197 11.13 6.98 -10.37
C ILE A 197 12.52 7.57 -10.09
N LYS A 198 13.18 8.11 -11.13
CA LYS A 198 14.53 8.69 -11.10
C LYS A 198 14.64 9.90 -10.18
N ARG A 199 13.72 10.86 -10.28
CA ARG A 199 13.71 12.10 -9.47
C ARG A 199 13.31 11.91 -8.00
N SER A 200 12.83 10.73 -7.61
CA SER A 200 12.42 10.46 -6.23
C SER A 200 13.63 10.47 -5.28
N SER A 201 13.48 11.19 -4.16
CA SER A 201 14.44 11.21 -3.06
C SER A 201 14.45 9.89 -2.27
N TYR A 202 13.40 9.08 -2.37
CA TYR A 202 13.33 7.78 -1.72
C TYR A 202 14.22 6.77 -2.43
N THR A 203 14.97 6.02 -1.61
CA THR A 203 15.78 4.89 -2.04
C THR A 203 15.41 3.69 -1.21
N PHE A 204 14.85 2.69 -1.87
CA PHE A 204 14.65 1.35 -1.33
C PHE A 204 15.82 0.49 -1.80
N SER A 205 16.44 -0.26 -0.90
CA SER A 205 17.48 -1.22 -1.26
C SER A 205 16.89 -2.44 -1.96
N LYS A 206 15.63 -2.77 -1.65
CA LYS A 206 14.89 -3.83 -2.31
C LYS A 206 13.38 -3.62 -2.21
N VAL A 207 12.67 -4.03 -3.25
CA VAL A 207 11.20 -4.07 -3.30
C VAL A 207 10.79 -5.44 -3.81
N ILE A 208 9.86 -6.12 -3.14
CA ILE A 208 9.35 -7.43 -3.57
C ILE A 208 7.97 -7.25 -4.17
N ILE A 209 7.79 -7.71 -5.40
CA ILE A 209 6.51 -7.78 -6.10
C ILE A 209 6.00 -9.20 -6.07
N MET A 210 4.80 -9.38 -5.57
CA MET A 210 4.16 -10.68 -5.42
C MET A 210 3.19 -10.91 -6.59
N VAL A 211 3.31 -12.06 -7.26
CA VAL A 211 2.48 -12.45 -8.40
C VAL A 211 2.02 -13.89 -8.28
N LYS A 212 0.97 -14.24 -9.01
CA LYS A 212 0.37 -15.57 -8.95
C LYS A 212 1.13 -16.59 -9.79
N THR A 213 1.61 -16.20 -10.96
CA THR A 213 2.15 -17.17 -11.94
C THR A 213 3.55 -16.81 -12.45
N SER A 214 4.30 -17.82 -12.88
CA SER A 214 5.60 -17.61 -13.53
C SER A 214 5.49 -16.80 -14.82
N LYS A 215 4.36 -16.88 -15.52
CA LYS A 215 4.08 -16.07 -16.72
C LYS A 215 3.97 -14.59 -16.37
N GLU A 216 3.26 -14.25 -15.30
CA GLU A 216 3.16 -12.88 -14.79
C GLU A 216 4.53 -12.36 -14.33
N LYS A 217 5.32 -13.21 -13.66
CA LYS A 217 6.70 -12.89 -13.28
C LYS A 217 7.56 -12.52 -14.48
N GLU A 218 7.51 -13.32 -15.55
CA GLU A 218 8.24 -13.05 -16.80
C GLU A 218 7.76 -11.74 -17.43
N GLU A 219 6.45 -11.53 -17.51
CA GLU A 219 5.85 -10.32 -18.10
C GLU A 219 6.31 -9.04 -17.37
N LEU A 220 6.22 -9.02 -16.03
CA LEU A 220 6.64 -7.86 -15.24
C LEU A 220 8.16 -7.67 -15.27
N THR A 221 8.94 -8.75 -15.33
CA THR A 221 10.40 -8.66 -15.50
C THR A 221 10.76 -7.99 -16.83
N ASN A 222 10.06 -8.33 -17.91
CA ASN A 222 10.26 -7.71 -19.22
C ASN A 222 9.79 -6.26 -19.23
N LEU A 223 8.67 -5.95 -18.59
CA LEU A 223 8.20 -4.58 -18.40
C LEU A 223 9.28 -3.71 -17.74
N LEU A 224 9.81 -4.13 -16.59
CA LEU A 224 10.81 -3.35 -15.83
C LEU A 224 12.06 -3.03 -16.67
N LYS A 225 12.51 -3.97 -17.50
CA LYS A 225 13.65 -3.76 -18.43
C LYS A 225 13.35 -2.76 -19.55
N GLN A 226 12.08 -2.61 -19.92
CA GLN A 226 11.64 -1.73 -21.01
C GLN A 226 11.25 -0.33 -20.52
N LEU A 227 11.17 -0.11 -19.21
CA LEU A 227 10.84 1.21 -18.67
C LEU A 227 11.90 2.25 -19.08
N PRO A 228 11.49 3.45 -19.48
CA PRO A 228 12.40 4.45 -20.02
C PRO A 228 13.38 4.97 -18.96
N ASP A 229 14.69 4.94 -19.30
CA ASP A 229 15.81 5.38 -18.45
C ASP A 229 16.33 6.78 -18.81
N GLN A 230 15.99 7.31 -20.00
CA GLN A 230 16.52 8.56 -20.51
C GLN A 230 15.53 9.74 -20.45
N GLU A 231 16.08 10.93 -20.27
CA GLU A 231 15.33 12.18 -20.21
C GLU A 231 14.71 12.53 -21.56
N SER A 232 13.38 12.51 -21.66
CA SER A 232 12.68 13.24 -22.71
C SER A 232 12.84 14.74 -22.41
N ALA A 233 13.39 15.48 -23.38
CA ALA A 233 13.50 16.94 -23.32
C ALA A 233 12.13 17.66 -23.22
N ALA A 234 11.02 16.94 -23.42
CA ALA A 234 9.66 17.41 -23.18
C ALA A 234 9.15 16.78 -21.87
N GLY A 235 9.09 17.58 -20.80
CA GLY A 235 8.76 17.19 -19.42
C GLY A 235 7.33 16.72 -19.19
N GLY A 236 6.93 15.62 -19.84
CA GLY A 236 5.60 15.02 -19.68
C GLY A 236 5.58 13.58 -19.16
N GLN A 237 6.70 12.85 -19.16
CA GLN A 237 6.73 11.43 -18.77
C GLN A 237 7.61 11.24 -17.52
N LEU A 238 7.06 10.62 -16.48
CA LEU A 238 7.83 10.21 -15.30
C LEU A 238 8.89 9.21 -15.73
N GLN A 239 10.15 9.48 -15.39
CA GLN A 239 11.28 8.65 -15.78
C GLN A 239 11.62 7.68 -14.68
N HIS A 240 11.96 6.46 -15.07
CA HIS A 240 12.43 5.44 -14.13
C HIS A 240 13.95 5.50 -14.00
N SER A 241 14.45 5.06 -12.86
CA SER A 241 15.86 4.76 -12.67
C SER A 241 16.06 3.28 -12.86
N GLN A 242 16.87 2.87 -13.83
CA GLN A 242 17.18 1.45 -14.02
C GLN A 242 17.80 0.83 -12.77
N VAL A 243 18.66 1.57 -12.07
CA VAL A 243 19.24 1.16 -10.77
C VAL A 243 18.16 0.92 -9.71
N LYS A 244 17.05 1.67 -9.71
CA LYS A 244 15.92 1.41 -8.80
C LYS A 244 15.09 0.22 -9.29
N CYS A 245 14.87 0.07 -10.59
CA CYS A 245 14.16 -1.07 -11.19
C CYS A 245 14.88 -2.41 -10.93
N GLU A 246 16.21 -2.45 -10.97
CA GLU A 246 17.02 -3.66 -10.68
C GLU A 246 16.88 -4.17 -9.24
N LYS A 247 16.48 -3.29 -8.32
CA LYS A 247 16.20 -3.60 -6.91
C LYS A 247 14.80 -4.17 -6.70
N ILE A 248 13.96 -4.15 -7.73
CA ILE A 248 12.64 -4.78 -7.72
C ILE A 248 12.82 -6.26 -8.04
N LYS A 249 12.36 -7.11 -7.13
CA LYS A 249 12.38 -8.57 -7.23
C LYS A 249 10.97 -9.09 -7.32
N ILE A 250 10.76 -10.16 -8.09
CA ILE A 250 9.43 -10.70 -8.34
C ILE A 250 9.32 -12.12 -7.79
N LEU A 251 8.44 -12.29 -6.82
CA LEU A 251 8.15 -13.52 -6.11
C LEU A 251 6.83 -14.11 -6.62
N GLU A 252 6.89 -15.32 -7.17
CA GLU A 252 5.70 -16.07 -7.58
C GLU A 252 5.14 -16.89 -6.42
N SER A 253 3.83 -17.12 -6.43
CA SER A 253 3.14 -17.76 -5.31
C SER A 253 3.57 -19.21 -5.07
N SER A 254 3.89 -19.95 -6.12
CA SER A 254 4.40 -21.33 -6.04
C SER A 254 5.64 -21.47 -5.16
N ILE A 255 6.51 -20.45 -5.13
CA ILE A 255 7.73 -20.45 -4.30
C ILE A 255 7.37 -20.37 -2.82
N TRP A 256 6.55 -19.39 -2.44
CA TRP A 256 6.19 -19.24 -1.03
C TRP A 256 5.26 -20.35 -0.54
N GLU A 257 4.45 -20.94 -1.43
CA GLU A 257 3.52 -22.02 -1.09
C GLU A 257 4.33 -23.27 -0.75
N LYS A 258 5.35 -23.56 -1.56
CA LYS A 258 6.30 -24.62 -1.28
C LYS A 258 7.04 -24.37 0.03
N ALA A 259 7.60 -23.16 0.22
CA ALA A 259 8.33 -22.83 1.44
C ALA A 259 7.46 -22.97 2.70
N LEU A 260 6.19 -22.56 2.63
CA LEU A 260 5.23 -22.70 3.72
C LEU A 260 4.87 -24.16 4.00
N SER A 261 4.82 -25.02 2.97
CA SER A 261 4.59 -26.45 3.15
C SER A 261 5.75 -27.16 3.88
N GLU A 262 6.96 -26.60 3.80
CA GLU A 262 8.16 -27.11 4.46
C GLU A 262 8.35 -26.49 5.85
N ASN A 263 7.99 -25.21 6.02
CA ASN A 263 8.06 -24.47 7.27
C ASN A 263 7.00 -23.36 7.34
N GLU A 264 5.98 -23.55 8.16
CA GLU A 264 4.86 -22.60 8.35
C GLU A 264 5.30 -21.24 8.91
N THR A 265 6.50 -21.16 9.50
CA THR A 265 7.03 -19.93 10.09
C THR A 265 7.98 -19.16 9.16
N VAL A 266 8.13 -19.60 7.91
CA VAL A 266 8.96 -18.92 6.91
C VAL A 266 8.48 -17.50 6.67
N LYS A 267 9.43 -16.62 6.40
CA LYS A 267 9.20 -15.19 6.15
C LYS A 267 9.82 -14.79 4.82
N LEU A 268 9.49 -13.57 4.39
CA LEU A 268 10.10 -12.99 3.20
C LEU A 268 11.62 -12.90 3.34
N GLU A 269 12.15 -12.45 4.48
CA GLU A 269 13.60 -12.41 4.71
C GLU A 269 14.31 -13.77 4.59
N ASP A 270 13.64 -14.87 4.96
CA ASP A 270 14.22 -16.22 4.83
C ASP A 270 14.29 -16.65 3.36
N LEU A 271 13.28 -16.28 2.54
CA LEU A 271 13.29 -16.55 1.11
C LEU A 271 14.42 -15.81 0.38
N GLU A 272 14.81 -14.64 0.87
CA GLU A 272 15.96 -13.91 0.34
C GLU A 272 17.27 -14.60 0.66
N GLU A 273 17.45 -15.05 1.90
CA GLU A 273 18.64 -15.78 2.34
C GLU A 273 18.82 -17.09 1.56
N LEU A 274 17.71 -17.70 1.13
CA LEU A 274 17.69 -18.89 0.27
C LEU A 274 17.85 -18.58 -1.24
N GLY A 275 17.91 -17.31 -1.63
CA GLY A 275 18.11 -16.89 -3.02
C GLY A 275 16.88 -17.02 -3.92
N TYR A 276 15.68 -17.15 -3.35
CA TYR A 276 14.45 -17.18 -4.13
C TYR A 276 14.01 -15.79 -4.61
N VAL A 277 14.49 -14.72 -3.96
CA VAL A 277 14.09 -13.32 -4.20
C VAL A 277 15.25 -12.34 -4.07
#